data_AF-A0A2V6NVV2-F1
#
_entry.id   AF-A0A2V6NVV2-F1
#
_cell.length_a   1.000
_cell.length_b   1.000
_cell.length_c   1.000
_cell.angle_alpha   90.00
_cell.angle_beta   90.00
_cell.angle_gamma   90.00
#
_symmetry.space_group_name_H-M   'P 1'
#
loop_
_entity.id
_entity.type
_entity.pdbx_description
1 polymer ?
#
loop_
_entity_poly.entity_id
_entity_poly.type
_entity_poly.pdbx_seq_one_letter_code
_entity_poly.pdbx_strand_id
1 'polypeptide(L)'
;MSKVCSITGSRVTRGSIIHRRGMAKKKGGVGRHVTKNVRREFHPNLHEHRIWVPELRKFVRIRVTARGLKTINKNGAYQALKKAGIIAG
;
A
#
# COMPACT_ATOMS: atom_id res chain seq x y z
N MET A 1 -12.27 7.95 8.31
CA MET A 1 -11.74 6.58 8.14
C MET A 1 -10.22 6.60 7.99
N SER A 2 -9.52 5.78 8.76
CA SER A 2 -8.06 5.62 8.72
C SER A 2 -7.57 5.23 7.31
N LYS A 3 -6.53 5.87 6.78
CA LYS A 3 -5.88 5.49 5.49
C LYS A 3 -5.00 4.25 5.68
N VAL A 4 -5.62 3.14 6.06
CA VAL A 4 -4.95 1.87 6.37
C VAL A 4 -5.60 0.75 5.55
N CYS A 5 -4.76 -0.11 4.97
CA CYS A 5 -5.22 -1.33 4.31
C CYS A 5 -5.68 -2.34 5.36
N SER A 6 -6.90 -2.84 5.23
CA SER A 6 -7.47 -3.80 6.20
C SER A 6 -6.72 -5.14 6.22
N ILE A 7 -6.12 -5.57 5.10
CA ILE A 7 -5.39 -6.86 5.02
C ILE A 7 -3.91 -6.72 5.36
N THR A 8 -3.23 -5.77 4.73
CA THR A 8 -1.75 -5.66 4.80
C THR A 8 -1.27 -4.67 5.83
N GLY A 9 -2.17 -3.92 6.48
CA GLY A 9 -1.81 -2.85 7.43
C GLY A 9 -1.05 -1.68 6.80
N SER A 10 -0.98 -1.61 5.46
CA SER A 10 -0.27 -0.54 4.75
C SER A 10 -0.88 0.80 5.09
N ARG A 11 -0.04 1.72 5.57
CA ARG A 11 -0.41 3.05 6.07
C ARG A 11 0.40 4.12 5.37
N VAL A 12 0.00 5.37 5.58
CA VAL A 12 0.75 6.53 5.09
C VAL A 12 2.11 6.58 5.79
N THR A 13 3.18 6.73 5.01
CA THR A 13 4.54 6.86 5.53
C THR A 13 5.11 8.22 5.15
N ARG A 14 5.84 8.85 6.06
CA ARG A 14 6.56 10.10 5.78
C ARG A 14 7.90 9.82 5.12
N GLY A 15 8.29 10.67 4.19
CA GLY A 15 9.66 10.71 3.70
C GLY A 15 9.94 12.00 2.95
N SER A 16 10.85 11.94 1.98
CA SER A 16 11.25 13.13 1.25
C SER A 16 11.40 12.94 -0.25
N ILE A 17 11.40 14.06 -0.95
CA ILE A 17 11.83 14.22 -2.34
C ILE A 17 13.19 14.91 -2.30
N ILE A 18 14.21 14.24 -2.82
CA ILE A 18 15.57 14.79 -2.93
C ILE A 18 15.74 15.29 -4.36
N HIS A 19 15.77 16.61 -4.54
CA HIS A 19 16.06 17.23 -5.81
C HIS A 19 17.56 17.21 -6.07
N ARG A 20 17.98 16.61 -7.17
CA ARG A 20 19.39 16.54 -7.58
C ARG A 20 19.58 17.19 -8.95
N ARG A 21 20.73 17.82 -9.17
CA ARG A 21 21.14 18.40 -10.46
C ARG A 21 22.47 17.81 -10.90
N GLY A 22 22.73 17.84 -12.20
CA GLY A 22 23.95 17.29 -12.80
C GLY A 22 23.87 15.80 -13.12
N MET A 23 24.80 15.35 -13.95
CA MET A 23 24.89 13.97 -14.40
C MET A 23 25.71 13.11 -13.41
N ALA A 24 25.36 11.84 -13.27
CA ALA A 24 26.09 10.93 -12.40
C ALA A 24 27.53 10.71 -12.87
N LYS A 25 28.47 10.58 -11.93
CA LYS A 25 29.87 10.21 -12.25
C LYS A 25 29.98 8.93 -13.07
N LYS A 26 29.19 7.91 -12.74
CA LYS A 26 29.12 6.65 -13.51
C LYS A 26 28.75 6.85 -14.99
N LYS A 27 28.06 7.94 -15.33
CA LYS A 27 27.68 8.28 -16.71
C LYS A 27 28.66 9.26 -17.37
N GLY A 28 29.84 9.48 -16.80
CA GLY A 28 30.85 10.42 -17.33
C GLY A 28 30.63 11.89 -16.95
N GLY A 29 29.68 12.20 -16.06
CA GLY A 29 29.45 13.57 -15.57
C GLY A 29 30.31 13.93 -14.36
N VAL A 30 30.38 15.23 -14.01
CA VAL A 30 31.13 15.72 -12.83
C VAL A 30 30.54 15.20 -11.51
N GLY A 31 29.23 14.93 -11.47
CA GLY A 31 28.53 14.39 -10.30
C GLY A 31 27.14 15.00 -10.09
N ARG A 32 26.31 14.35 -9.27
CA ARG A 32 24.98 14.87 -8.92
C ARG A 32 25.05 15.68 -7.63
N HIS A 33 24.73 16.97 -7.68
CA HIS A 33 24.61 17.84 -6.51
C HIS A 33 23.18 17.80 -5.95
N VAL A 34 23.02 17.80 -4.62
CA VAL A 34 21.72 17.86 -3.96
C VAL A 34 21.29 19.33 -3.84
N THR A 35 20.18 19.70 -4.47
CA THR A 35 19.70 21.09 -4.51
C THR A 35 18.73 21.40 -3.37
N LYS A 36 17.83 20.46 -3.06
CA LYS A 36 16.81 20.63 -2.01
C LYS A 36 16.29 19.29 -1.53
N ASN A 37 15.94 19.22 -0.25
CA ASN A 37 15.23 18.10 0.34
C ASN A 37 13.85 18.59 0.81
N VAL A 38 12.77 18.04 0.24
CA VAL A 38 11.39 18.46 0.53
C VAL A 38 10.65 17.32 1.20
N ARG A 39 9.93 17.60 2.30
CA ARG A 39 9.11 16.60 3.00
C ARG A 39 7.92 16.21 2.12
N ARG A 40 7.58 14.92 2.08
CA ARG A 40 6.37 14.40 1.43
C ARG A 40 5.77 13.24 2.21
N GLU A 41 4.51 12.94 1.92
CA GLU A 41 3.82 11.76 2.43
C GLU A 41 3.60 10.74 1.30
N PHE A 42 3.86 9.48 1.59
CA PHE A 42 3.61 8.35 0.69
C PHE A 42 2.29 7.70 1.08
N HIS A 43 1.27 7.91 0.25
CA HIS A 43 -0.02 7.25 0.45
C HIS A 43 -0.02 5.85 -0.18
N PRO A 44 -0.54 4.82 0.52
CA PRO A 44 -0.83 3.54 -0.09
C PRO A 44 -1.98 3.69 -1.11
N ASN A 45 -1.90 2.95 -2.21
CA ASN A 45 -2.94 2.92 -3.25
C ASN A 45 -4.18 2.13 -2.77
N LEU A 46 -4.95 2.74 -1.87
CA LEU A 46 -6.13 2.15 -1.23
C LEU A 46 -7.36 2.33 -2.10
N HIS A 47 -8.03 1.23 -2.39
CA HIS A 47 -9.31 1.20 -3.12
C HIS A 47 -10.37 0.51 -2.29
N GLU A 48 -11.62 0.93 -2.45
CA GLU A 48 -12.76 0.24 -1.89
C GLU A 48 -13.17 -0.92 -2.80
N HIS A 49 -13.19 -2.13 -2.26
CA HIS A 49 -13.62 -3.32 -2.96
C HIS A 49 -14.67 -4.07 -2.14
N ARG A 50 -15.63 -4.67 -2.84
CA ARG A 50 -16.65 -5.55 -2.28
C ARG A 50 -16.28 -6.99 -2.63
N ILE A 51 -16.13 -7.83 -1.61
CA ILE A 51 -15.69 -9.22 -1.76
C ILE A 51 -16.80 -10.13 -1.28
N TRP A 52 -17.15 -11.13 -2.07
CA TRP A 52 -18.07 -12.18 -1.67
C TRP A 52 -17.34 -13.18 -0.77
N VAL A 53 -17.90 -13.48 0.40
CA VAL A 53 -17.40 -14.51 1.31
C VAL A 53 -18.40 -15.66 1.30
N PRO A 54 -18.07 -16.80 0.66
CA PRO A 54 -18.99 -17.94 0.53
C PRO A 54 -19.48 -18.46 1.88
N GLU A 55 -18.58 -18.54 2.86
CA GLU A 55 -18.85 -19.11 4.19
C GLU A 55 -19.84 -18.28 5.01
N LEU A 56 -19.87 -16.96 4.79
CA LEU A 56 -20.82 -16.06 5.43
C LEU A 56 -22.06 -15.78 4.55
N ARG A 57 -22.07 -16.26 3.31
CA ARG A 57 -23.06 -15.92 2.26
C ARG A 57 -23.34 -14.41 2.18
N LYS A 58 -22.32 -13.59 2.39
CA LYS A 58 -22.42 -12.14 2.49
C LYS A 58 -21.29 -11.47 1.72
N PHE A 59 -21.56 -10.24 1.29
CA PHE A 59 -20.54 -9.37 0.75
C PHE A 59 -19.94 -8.51 1.86
N VAL A 60 -18.62 -8.47 1.93
CA VAL A 60 -17.88 -7.60 2.85
C VAL A 60 -17.23 -6.48 2.05
N ARG A 61 -17.47 -5.23 2.44
CA ARG A 61 -16.78 -4.05 1.90
C ARG A 61 -15.50 -3.83 2.67
N ILE A 62 -14.37 -3.78 1.98
CA ILE A 62 -13.06 -3.50 2.59
C ILE A 62 -12.30 -2.45 1.80
N ARG A 63 -11.43 -1.73 2.50
CA ARG A 63 -10.42 -0.87 1.88
C ARG A 63 -9.11 -1.64 1.80
N VAL A 64 -8.67 -1.91 0.58
CA VAL A 64 -7.55 -2.81 0.34
C VAL A 64 -6.61 -2.21 -0.71
N THR A 65 -5.33 -2.51 -0.59
CA THR A 65 -4.36 -2.21 -1.65
C THR A 65 -4.36 -3.32 -2.70
N ALA A 66 -3.84 -3.05 -3.89
CA ALA A 66 -3.67 -4.10 -4.92
C ALA A 66 -2.87 -5.31 -4.41
N ARG A 67 -1.88 -5.10 -3.53
CA ARG A 67 -1.13 -6.18 -2.87
C ARG A 67 -2.03 -7.00 -1.95
N GLY A 68 -2.88 -6.33 -1.17
CA GLY A 68 -3.85 -7.00 -0.30
C GLY A 68 -4.85 -7.84 -1.11
N LEU A 69 -5.30 -7.35 -2.26
CA LEU A 69 -6.18 -8.11 -3.16
C LEU A 69 -5.50 -9.38 -3.67
N LYS A 70 -4.22 -9.30 -4.05
CA LYS A 70 -3.42 -10.49 -4.42
C LYS A 70 -3.31 -11.50 -3.26
N THR A 71 -3.15 -11.03 -2.03
CA THR A 71 -3.12 -11.90 -0.84
C THR A 71 -4.46 -12.62 -0.62
N ILE A 72 -5.58 -11.90 -0.81
CA ILE A 72 -6.93 -12.49 -0.71
C ILE A 72 -7.10 -13.59 -1.77
N ASN A 73 -6.71 -13.33 -3.02
CA ASN A 73 -6.84 -14.31 -4.10
C ASN A 73 -5.97 -15.56 -3.87
N LYS A 74 -4.81 -15.42 -3.22
CA LYS A 74 -3.91 -16.55 -2.95
C LYS A 74 -4.37 -17.41 -1.78
N ASN A 75 -4.82 -16.80 -0.69
CA ASN A 75 -5.09 -17.50 0.57
C ASN A 75 -6.58 -17.81 0.79
N GLY A 76 -7.46 -17.30 -0.09
CA GLY A 76 -8.91 -17.36 0.09
C GLY A 76 -9.47 -16.20 0.92
N ALA A 77 -10.69 -15.78 0.59
CA ALA A 77 -11.33 -14.60 1.18
C ALA A 77 -11.55 -14.73 2.68
N TYR A 78 -12.08 -15.86 3.15
CA TYR A 78 -12.38 -16.04 4.57
C TYR A 78 -11.14 -16.04 5.46
N GLN A 79 -10.13 -16.85 5.13
CA GLN A 79 -8.89 -16.93 5.91
C GLN A 79 -8.16 -15.58 5.96
N ALA A 80 -8.11 -14.87 4.84
CA ALA A 80 -7.47 -13.55 4.77
C ALA A 80 -8.20 -12.50 5.63
N LEU A 81 -9.54 -12.50 5.61
CA LEU A 81 -10.36 -11.57 6.38
C LEU A 81 -10.40 -11.91 7.88
N LYS A 82 -10.40 -13.20 8.23
CA LYS A 82 -10.29 -13.68 9.62
C LYS A 82 -8.95 -13.29 10.23
N LYS A 83 -7.85 -13.52 9.50
CA LYS A 83 -6.50 -13.12 9.93
C LYS A 83 -6.38 -11.60 10.13
N ALA A 84 -7.09 -10.83 9.32
CA ALA A 84 -7.15 -9.37 9.43
C ALA A 84 -8.05 -8.87 10.56
N GLY A 85 -8.79 -9.75 11.26
CA GLY A 85 -9.73 -9.37 12.33
C GLY A 85 -10.97 -8.63 11.85
N ILE A 86 -11.29 -8.71 10.54
CA ILE A 86 -12.45 -8.04 9.94
C ILE A 86 -13.72 -8.88 10.13
N ILE A 87 -13.55 -10.19 10.25
CA ILE A 87 -14.61 -11.16 10.55
C ILE A 87 -14.28 -11.79 11.89
N ALA A 88 -15.22 -11.75 12.83
CA ALA A 88 -15.18 -12.59 14.02
C ALA A 88 -15.60 -14.01 13.62
N GLY A 89 -14.76 -14.98 13.97
CA GLY A 89 -15.17 -16.39 14.02
C GLY A 89 -15.83 -16.67 15.35
#